data_AF-A0A1L6R761-F1
#
_entry.id   AF-A0A1L6R761-F1
#
_cell.length_a   1.000
_cell.length_b   1.000
_cell.length_c   1.000
_cell.angle_alpha   90.00
_cell.angle_beta   90.00
_cell.angle_gamma   90.00
#
_symmetry.space_group_name_H-M   'P 1'
#
loop_
_entity.id
_entity.type
_entity.pdbx_description
1 polymer ?
#
loop_
_entity_poly.entity_id
_entity_poly.type
_entity_poly.pdbx_seq_one_letter_code
_entity_poly.pdbx_strand_id
1 'polypeptide(L)' 'MENIHLKVSTREAYKDLMEFLDKFDKNELEIIPDSDFEKQKANLQKELEAIEEGNSDLMDLEEYDSYLEKVISEYED' A
#
# COMPACT_ATOMS: atom_id res chain seq x y z
N MET A 1 -19.50 8.10 -16.11
CA MET A 1 -18.13 7.59 -15.97
C MET A 1 -18.24 6.10 -15.73
N GLU A 2 -17.53 5.31 -16.52
CA GLU A 2 -17.47 3.86 -16.39
C GLU A 2 -16.05 3.50 -15.97
N ASN A 3 -15.90 2.66 -14.94
CA ASN A 3 -14.60 2.26 -14.41
C ASN A 3 -14.37 0.79 -14.75
N ILE A 4 -13.14 0.45 -15.15
CA ILE A 4 -12.73 -0.91 -15.47
C ILE A 4 -11.60 -1.30 -14.51
N HIS A 5 -11.76 -2.44 -13.83
CA HIS A 5 -10.71 -3.03 -13.00
C HIS A 5 -10.10 -4.23 -13.73
N LEU A 6 -8.79 -4.20 -13.99
CA LEU A 6 -8.08 -5.23 -14.75
C LEU A 6 -7.03 -5.92 -13.88
N LYS A 7 -7.07 -7.24 -13.82
CA LYS A 7 -5.99 -8.06 -13.25
C LYS A 7 -5.12 -8.57 -14.39
N VAL A 8 -3.86 -8.14 -14.42
CA VAL A 8 -2.88 -8.58 -15.41
C VAL A 8 -1.91 -9.56 -14.77
N SER A 9 -1.82 -10.77 -15.31
CA SER A 9 -1.08 -11.88 -14.69
C SER A 9 0.40 -11.92 -15.06
N THR A 10 0.83 -11.19 -16.08
CA THR A 10 2.23 -11.18 -16.54
C THR A 10 2.77 -9.77 -16.66
N ARG A 11 4.08 -9.62 -16.41
CA ARG A 11 4.77 -8.32 -16.51
C ARG A 11 4.79 -7.78 -17.94
N GLU A 12 4.91 -8.67 -18.93
CA GLU A 12 4.89 -8.32 -20.35
C GLU A 12 3.53 -7.74 -20.75
N ALA A 13 2.43 -8.43 -20.43
CA ALA A 13 1.09 -7.94 -20.73
C ALA A 13 0.77 -6.63 -19.99
N TYR A 14 1.30 -6.45 -18.76
CA TYR A 14 1.12 -5.19 -18.03
C TYR A 14 1.84 -4.05 -18.74
N LYS A 15 3.06 -4.28 -19.21
CA LYS A 15 3.83 -3.28 -19.95
C LYS A 15 3.15 -2.90 -21.26
N ASP A 16 2.72 -3.89 -22.05
CA ASP A 16 2.02 -3.65 -23.32
C ASP A 16 0.70 -2.89 -23.11
N LEU A 17 -0.02 -3.20 -22.03
CA LEU A 17 -1.23 -2.48 -21.64
C LEU A 17 -0.92 -1.03 -21.28
N MET A 18 0.12 -0.77 -20.48
CA MET A 18 0.51 0.59 -20.12
C MET A 18 0.93 1.41 -21.35
N GLU A 19 1.70 0.82 -22.27
CA GLU A 19 2.07 1.47 -23.55
C GLU A 19 0.86 1.74 -24.44
N PHE A 20 -0.16 0.89 -24.39
CA PHE A 20 -1.43 1.13 -25.08
C PHE A 20 -2.22 2.27 -24.44
N LEU A 21 -2.28 2.31 -23.10
CA LEU A 21 -3.01 3.34 -22.36
C LEU A 21 -2.36 4.73 -22.50
N ASP A 22 -1.05 4.80 -22.67
CA ASP A 22 -0.30 6.06 -22.89
C ASP A 22 -0.66 6.78 -24.21
N LYS A 23 -1.39 6.11 -25.11
CA LYS A 23 -1.87 6.69 -26.38
C LYS A 23 -3.12 7.56 -26.23
N PHE A 24 -3.80 7.47 -25.09
CA PHE A 24 -5.03 8.22 -24.83
C PHE A 24 -4.71 9.53 -24.12
N ASP A 25 -5.45 10.58 -24.44
CA ASP A 25 -5.34 11.83 -23.70
C ASP A 25 -5.99 11.69 -22.32
N LYS A 26 -5.48 12.45 -21.33
CA LYS A 26 -5.99 12.43 -19.93
C LYS A 26 -7.48 12.79 -19.80
N ASN A 27 -8.05 13.42 -20.81
CA ASN A 27 -9.48 13.75 -20.85
C ASN A 27 -10.35 12.58 -21.36
N GLU A 28 -9.73 11.58 -22.02
CA GLU A 28 -10.40 10.40 -22.58
C GLU A 28 -10.24 9.18 -21.68
N LEU A 29 -9.06 9.01 -21.07
CA LEU A 29 -8.76 7.88 -20.19
C LEU A 29 -7.86 8.34 -19.04
N GLU A 30 -8.32 8.11 -17.81
CA GLU A 30 -7.58 8.41 -16.60
C GLU A 30 -7.20 7.09 -15.91
N ILE A 31 -5.90 6.91 -15.67
CA ILE A 31 -5.43 5.84 -14.79
C ILE A 31 -5.63 6.34 -13.36
N ILE A 32 -6.69 5.87 -12.72
CA ILE A 32 -6.99 6.19 -11.33
C ILE A 32 -6.14 5.26 -10.46
N PRO A 33 -5.14 5.78 -9.72
CA PRO A 33 -4.40 4.98 -8.76
C PRO A 33 -5.34 4.55 -7.64
N ASP A 34 -5.19 3.31 -7.18
CA ASP A 34 -5.91 2.83 -6.01
C ASP A 34 -5.39 3.60 -4.79
N SER A 35 -6.24 4.47 -4.24
CA SER A 35 -5.89 5.34 -3.12
C SER A 35 -5.53 4.56 -1.86
N ASP A 36 -6.15 3.40 -1.65
CA ASP A 36 -5.86 2.55 -0.50
C ASP A 36 -4.50 1.88 -0.67
N PHE A 37 -4.19 1.41 -1.89
CA PHE A 37 -2.88 0.87 -2.21
C PHE A 37 -1.75 1.90 -2.01
N GLU A 38 -1.90 3.12 -2.55
CA GLU A 38 -0.88 4.16 -2.42
C GLU A 38 -0.69 4.60 -0.96
N LYS A 39 -1.79 4.66 -0.18
CA LYS A 39 -1.71 4.95 1.26
C LYS A 39 -0.97 3.85 2.02
N GLN A 40 -1.29 2.57 1.76
CA GLN A 40 -0.62 1.43 2.39
C GLN A 40 0.86 1.39 2.03
N LYS A 41 1.19 1.59 0.75
CA LYS A 41 2.58 1.66 0.27
C LYS A 41 3.36 2.77 0.97
N ALA A 42 2.78 3.97 1.09
CA ALA A 42 3.42 5.09 1.78
C ALA A 42 3.65 4.81 3.28
N ASN A 43 2.72 4.11 3.94
CA ASN A 43 2.89 3.71 5.34
C ASN A 43 4.02 2.69 5.51
N LEU A 44 4.04 1.64 4.68
CA LEU A 44 5.10 0.62 4.71
C LEU A 44 6.48 1.21 4.41
N GLN A 45 6.56 2.18 3.49
CA GLN A 45 7.82 2.87 3.19
C GLN A 45 8.34 3.63 4.42
N LYS A 46 7.47 4.31 5.16
CA LYS A 46 7.85 5.01 6.40
C LYS A 46 8.30 4.06 7.50
N GLU A 47 7.63 2.91 7.64
CA GLU A 47 8.03 1.88 8.60
C GLU A 47 9.41 1.32 8.26
N LEU A 48 9.68 1.06 6.98
CA LEU A 48 11.00 0.63 6.52
C LEU A 48 12.08 1.67 6.81
N GLU A 49 11.82 2.95 6.50
CA GLU A 49 12.74 4.05 6.80
C GLU A 49 13.03 4.15 8.30
N ALA A 50 12.00 4.02 9.16
CA ALA A 50 12.19 4.03 10.61
C ALA A 50 13.06 2.87 11.10
N ILE A 51 12.94 1.68 10.50
CA ILE A 51 13.81 0.53 10.79
C ILE A 51 15.24 0.80 10.35
N GLU A 52 15.44 1.31 9.12
CA GLU A 52 16.77 1.59 8.56
C GLU A 52 17.51 2.69 9.34
N GLU A 53 16.80 3.69 9.85
CA GLU A 53 17.34 4.77 10.67
C GLU A 53 17.60 4.37 12.13
N GLY A 54 17.19 3.16 12.53
CA GLY A 54 17.29 2.69 13.92
C GLY A 54 16.30 3.37 14.88
N ASN A 55 15.26 3.99 14.33
CA ASN A 55 14.16 4.62 15.07
C ASN A 55 13.01 3.64 15.36
N SER A 56 13.16 2.35 15.01
CA SER A 56 12.19 1.30 15.31
C SER A 56 12.53 0.58 16.61
N ASP A 57 11.52 0.34 17.44
CA ASP A 57 11.64 -0.56 18.58
C ASP A 57 11.57 -2.01 18.11
N LEU A 58 12.54 -2.82 18.54
CA LEU A 58 12.48 -4.27 18.38
C LEU A 58 11.82 -4.86 19.62
N MET A 59 10.80 -5.67 19.41
CA MET A 59 10.10 -6.39 20.48
C MET A 59 10.22 -7.88 20.23
N ASP A 60 10.41 -8.65 21.30
CA ASP A 60 10.13 -10.08 21.25
C ASP A 60 8.61 -10.36 21.27
N LEU A 61 8.24 -11.63 21.17
CA LEU A 61 6.82 -12.02 21.12
C LEU A 61 6.07 -11.72 22.43
N GLU A 62 6.73 -11.80 23.58
CA GLU A 62 6.10 -11.55 24.89
C GLU A 62 5.90 -10.03 25.11
N GLU A 63 6.88 -9.24 24.68
CA GLU A 63 6.80 -7.77 24.66
C GLU A 63 5.70 -7.29 23.72
N TYR A 64 5.58 -7.91 22.55
CA TYR A 64 4.55 -7.61 21.58
C TYR A 64 3.14 -7.96 22.11
N ASP A 65 2.97 -9.13 22.72
CA ASP A 65 1.69 -9.52 23.33
C ASP A 65 1.29 -8.54 24.45
N SER A 66 2.25 -8.14 25.29
CA SER A 66 2.00 -7.17 26.37
C SER A 66 1.63 -5.78 25.82
N TYR A 67 2.26 -5.36 24.73
CA TYR A 67 1.92 -4.12 24.04
C TYR A 67 0.51 -4.17 23.44
N LEU A 68 0.14 -5.28 22.79
CA LEU A 68 -1.19 -5.47 22.23
C LEU A 68 -2.28 -5.47 23.32
N GLU A 69 -2.08 -6.20 24.42
CA GLU A 69 -3.01 -6.20 25.56
C GLU A 69 -3.22 -4.79 26.11
N LYS A 70 -2.15 -4.01 26.25
CA LYS A 70 -2.25 -2.60 26.65
C LYS A 70 -3.09 -1.80 25.66
N VAL A 71 -2.79 -1.89 24.37
CA VAL A 71 -3.53 -1.14 23.34
C VAL A 71 -5.00 -1.55 23.32
N ILE A 72 -5.31 -2.84 23.39
CA ILE A 72 -6.69 -3.35 23.43
C ILE A 72 -7.43 -2.80 24.65
N SER A 73 -6.78 -2.81 25.82
CA SER A 73 -7.36 -2.28 27.06
C SER A 73 -7.72 -0.79 27.00
N GLU A 74 -7.08 -0.01 26.11
CA GLU A 74 -7.41 1.41 25.90
C GLU A 74 -8.72 1.62 25.12
N TYR A 75 -9.26 0.58 24.47
CA TYR A 75 -10.48 0.62 23.66
C TYR A 75 -11.58 -0.33 24.18
N GLU A 76 -11.33 -1.09 25.24
CA GLU A 76 -12.32 -1.90 25.95
C GLU A 76 -12.89 -1.09 27.13
N ASP A 77 -14.03 -0.41 26.88
CA ASP A 77 -15.01 -0.07 27.93
C ASP A 77 -15.91 -1.29 28.23
#